data_AF-A0A924B4W4-F1
#
_entry.id   AF-A0A924B4W4-F1
#
_cell.length_a   1.000
_cell.length_b   1.000
_cell.length_c   1.000
_cell.angle_alpha   90.00
_cell.angle_beta   90.00
_cell.angle_gamma   90.00
#
_symmetry.space_group_name_H-M   'P 1'
#
loop_
_entity.id
_entity.type
_entity.pdbx_description
1 polymer ?
#
loop_
_entity_poly.entity_id
_entity_poly.type
_entity_poly.pdbx_seq_one_letter_code
_entity_poly.pdbx_strand_id
1 'polypeptide(L)'
;MMAMTILLFMVYIAKEVSRDSLIEFAVNSQELNRLKAYYAARNGMQLALLRVKIFQQTSRLALPPGMAGELDQIWKFPFAWPIPVPKEVNSVAKDSVAKLTAESFMDATYTHTIDDEGSKIDVNDLISPSKTLQDVTKKQLLTIFERKLEFDEEFRKEYQSFRFEDLVNRMIDWMSDKNTSAGGGSKKQYFSALGEQYPPNRGFRTLDEMRLVPGMTEEFFKILESQVTIYGMKAINPNTAPEEVLKSLDKGMTDEAVKEALARRNDPDLGGQFKGTDAAACSKDFKDFVLSRGARLDPSFDQIPMVCDKVVNFKIKSTGIFGNGSHAVVKEITTVVIDLSRAANLVKSMVDKEKAAGQAQQGTGAGGTGAAGAGGTTGQTSGAPKQDPLPKGPPRVVYWSEN
;
A
#
# COMPACT_ATOMS: atom_id res chain seq x y z
N MET A 1 -45.10 -32.49 52.22
CA MET A 1 -45.12 -32.19 50.77
C MET A 1 -44.96 -30.70 50.46
N MET A 2 -45.72 -29.79 51.09
CA MET A 2 -45.64 -28.34 50.83
C MET A 2 -44.24 -27.75 51.09
N ALA A 3 -43.61 -28.07 52.23
CA ALA A 3 -42.27 -27.57 52.57
C ALA A 3 -41.16 -28.04 51.60
N MET A 4 -41.20 -29.30 51.15
CA MET A 4 -40.26 -29.82 50.15
C MET A 4 -40.44 -29.14 48.78
N THR A 5 -41.68 -28.84 48.40
CA THR A 5 -41.98 -28.16 47.13
C THR A 5 -41.45 -26.73 47.16
N ILE A 6 -41.64 -26.01 48.27
CA ILE A 6 -41.10 -24.66 48.47
C ILE A 6 -39.56 -24.66 48.42
N LEU A 7 -38.91 -25.64 49.04
CA LEU A 7 -37.45 -25.79 49.01
C LEU A 7 -36.93 -26.02 47.58
N LEU A 8 -37.60 -26.88 46.80
CA LEU A 8 -37.23 -27.12 45.40
C LEU A 8 -37.37 -25.86 44.54
N PHE A 9 -38.43 -25.07 44.74
CA PHE A 9 -38.59 -23.78 44.08
C PHE A 9 -37.52 -22.78 44.48
N MET A 10 -37.15 -22.69 45.77
CA MET A 10 -36.06 -21.80 46.22
C MET A 10 -34.71 -22.20 45.60
N VAL A 11 -34.39 -23.49 45.54
CA VAL A 11 -33.15 -23.98 44.91
C VAL A 11 -33.15 -23.71 43.41
N TYR A 12 -34.30 -23.88 42.73
CA TYR A 12 -34.44 -23.57 41.32
C TYR A 12 -34.24 -22.07 41.04
N ILE A 13 -34.90 -21.20 41.81
CA ILE A 13 -34.74 -19.74 41.67
C ILE A 13 -33.30 -19.32 41.96
N ALA A 14 -32.68 -19.84 43.03
CA ALA A 14 -31.29 -19.55 43.35
C ALA A 14 -30.33 -19.99 42.22
N LYS A 15 -30.59 -21.15 41.60
CA LYS A 15 -29.83 -21.65 40.46
C LYS A 15 -29.99 -20.77 39.23
N GLU A 16 -31.21 -20.36 38.89
CA GLU A 16 -31.48 -19.45 37.76
C GLU A 16 -30.84 -18.09 37.97
N VAL A 17 -31.04 -17.45 39.13
CA VAL A 17 -30.43 -16.16 39.47
C VAL A 17 -28.90 -16.24 39.44
N SER A 18 -28.31 -17.32 39.97
CA SER A 18 -26.86 -17.53 39.91
C SER A 18 -26.36 -17.70 38.48
N ARG A 19 -27.07 -18.48 37.65
CA ARG A 19 -26.71 -18.67 36.24
C ARG A 19 -26.78 -17.35 35.48
N ASP A 20 -27.87 -16.60 35.64
CA ASP A 20 -28.08 -15.34 34.93
C ASP A 20 -27.03 -14.30 35.38
N SER A 21 -26.73 -14.22 36.68
CA SER A 21 -25.66 -13.35 37.20
C SER A 21 -24.29 -13.71 36.64
N LEU A 22 -23.98 -15.00 36.49
CA LEU A 22 -22.72 -15.46 35.90
C LEU A 22 -22.64 -15.15 34.40
N ILE A 23 -23.75 -15.30 33.68
CA ILE A 23 -23.84 -14.93 32.26
C ILE A 23 -23.64 -13.42 32.09
N GLU A 24 -24.34 -12.60 32.87
CA GLU A 24 -24.20 -11.14 32.82
C GLU A 24 -22.78 -10.69 33.19
N PHE A 25 -22.19 -11.27 34.24
CA PHE A 25 -20.80 -11.00 34.59
C PHE A 25 -19.83 -11.39 33.46
N ALA A 26 -20.03 -12.56 32.84
CA ALA A 26 -19.22 -13.00 31.72
C ALA A 26 -19.36 -12.06 30.52
N VAL A 27 -20.58 -11.66 30.14
CA VAL A 27 -20.81 -10.72 29.03
C VAL A 27 -20.19 -9.35 29.33
N ASN A 28 -20.42 -8.79 30.52
CA ASN A 28 -19.89 -7.49 30.91
C ASN A 28 -18.36 -7.48 30.97
N SER A 29 -17.76 -8.54 31.51
CA SER A 29 -16.30 -8.67 31.54
C SER A 29 -15.71 -8.80 30.13
N GLN A 30 -16.39 -9.51 29.21
CA GLN A 30 -15.95 -9.61 27.81
C GLN A 30 -16.05 -8.28 27.06
N GLU A 31 -17.11 -7.50 27.29
CA GLU A 31 -17.22 -6.15 26.71
C GLU A 31 -16.12 -5.21 27.24
N LEU A 32 -15.82 -5.28 28.53
CA LEU A 32 -14.70 -4.53 29.12
C LEU A 32 -13.35 -4.96 28.52
N ASN A 33 -13.15 -6.28 28.33
CA ASN A 33 -11.93 -6.82 27.71
C ASN A 33 -11.79 -6.35 26.24
N ARG A 34 -12.89 -6.32 25.48
CA ARG A 34 -12.93 -5.75 24.12
C ARG A 34 -12.55 -4.29 24.11
N LEU A 35 -13.07 -3.51 25.06
CA LEU A 35 -12.74 -2.09 25.16
C LEU A 35 -11.25 -1.87 25.48
N LYS A 36 -10.69 -2.65 26.40
CA LYS A 36 -9.25 -2.61 26.71
C LYS A 36 -8.38 -2.95 25.49
N ALA A 37 -8.70 -4.04 24.80
CA ALA A 37 -8.00 -4.42 23.57
C ALA A 37 -8.11 -3.33 22.49
N TYR A 38 -9.29 -2.74 22.32
CA TYR A 38 -9.51 -1.64 21.38
C TYR A 38 -8.66 -0.41 21.71
N TYR A 39 -8.65 0.06 22.95
CA TYR A 39 -7.83 1.21 23.34
C TYR A 39 -6.33 0.92 23.29
N ALA A 40 -5.92 -0.33 23.53
CA ALA A 40 -4.52 -0.74 23.30
C ALA A 40 -4.14 -0.62 21.82
N ALA A 41 -4.99 -1.10 20.90
CA ALA A 41 -4.80 -0.92 19.46
C ALA A 41 -4.79 0.57 19.07
N ARG A 42 -5.65 1.38 19.68
CA ARG A 42 -5.70 2.83 19.43
C ARG A 42 -4.44 3.55 19.91
N ASN A 43 -3.87 3.15 21.05
CA ASN A 43 -2.61 3.69 21.55
C ASN A 43 -1.44 3.32 20.62
N GLY A 44 -1.40 2.07 20.16
CA GLY A 44 -0.44 1.63 19.16
C GLY A 44 -0.55 2.42 17.85
N MET A 45 -1.78 2.67 17.38
CA MET A 45 -2.04 3.50 16.20
C MET A 45 -1.57 4.94 16.36
N GLN A 46 -1.81 5.58 17.51
CA GLN A 46 -1.33 6.94 17.76
C GLN A 46 0.20 7.04 17.74
N LEU A 47 0.88 6.06 18.33
CA LEU A 47 2.34 5.99 18.29
C LEU A 47 2.86 5.77 16.86
N ALA A 48 2.20 4.91 16.09
CA ALA A 48 2.53 4.69 14.69
C ALA A 48 2.37 5.97 13.84
N LEU A 49 1.28 6.71 14.02
CA LEU A 49 1.05 8.00 13.36
C LEU A 49 2.09 9.04 13.76
N LEU A 50 2.54 9.05 15.03
CA LEU A 50 3.64 9.89 15.47
C LEU A 50 4.95 9.52 14.76
N ARG A 51 5.28 8.23 14.64
CA ARG A 51 6.47 7.75 13.91
C ARG A 51 6.44 8.18 12.45
N VAL A 52 5.31 8.01 11.76
CA VAL A 52 5.13 8.48 10.38
C VAL A 52 5.29 10.00 10.29
N LYS A 53 4.76 10.76 11.25
CA LYS A 53 4.92 12.22 11.26
C LYS A 53 6.37 12.65 11.47
N ILE A 54 7.08 12.01 12.40
CA ILE A 54 8.51 12.25 12.63
C ILE A 54 9.28 11.95 11.35
N PHE A 55 9.00 10.82 10.70
CA PHE A 55 9.59 10.48 9.41
C PHE A 55 9.29 11.54 8.33
N GLN A 56 8.05 12.00 8.19
CA GLN A 56 7.67 13.06 7.23
C GLN A 56 8.32 14.41 7.51
N GLN A 57 8.58 14.75 8.77
CA GLN A 57 9.25 16.00 9.15
C GLN A 57 10.76 15.91 8.92
N THR A 58 11.38 14.84 9.40
CA THR A 58 12.82 14.57 9.23
C THR A 58 13.18 14.33 7.78
N SER A 59 12.26 13.76 6.98
CA SER A 59 12.48 13.52 5.56
C SER A 59 12.72 14.79 4.75
N ARG A 60 12.15 15.91 5.19
CA ARG A 60 12.25 17.24 4.58
C ARG A 60 13.45 18.05 5.07
N LEU A 61 14.14 17.60 6.12
CA LEU A 61 15.33 18.25 6.63
C LEU A 61 16.58 17.75 5.89
N ALA A 62 17.54 18.66 5.66
CA ALA A 62 18.87 18.29 5.19
C ALA A 62 19.61 17.60 6.35
N LEU A 63 19.61 16.27 6.33
CA LEU A 63 20.23 15.46 7.38
C LEU A 63 21.70 15.15 7.05
N PRO A 64 22.57 15.04 8.06
CA PRO A 64 23.95 14.60 7.88
C PRO A 64 24.06 13.25 7.14
N PRO A 65 25.09 13.06 6.31
CA PRO A 65 25.37 11.79 5.64
C PRO A 65 25.66 10.71 6.70
N GLY A 66 24.72 9.79 6.89
CA GLY A 66 24.70 8.79 7.97
C GLY A 66 23.29 8.59 8.51
N MET A 67 22.65 9.66 8.99
CA MET A 67 21.26 9.60 9.49
C MET A 67 20.24 9.33 8.38
N ALA A 68 20.54 9.71 7.13
CA ALA A 68 19.61 9.55 6.01
C ALA A 68 19.26 8.07 5.73
N GLY A 69 20.20 7.14 5.93
CA GLY A 69 19.97 5.70 5.72
C GLY A 69 19.22 5.02 6.87
N GLU A 70 19.25 5.61 8.07
CA GLU A 70 18.57 5.10 9.27
C GLU A 70 17.13 5.62 9.40
N LEU A 71 16.75 6.66 8.66
CA LEU A 71 15.38 7.22 8.69
C LEU A 71 14.31 6.16 8.44
N ASP A 72 14.58 5.22 7.55
CA ASP A 72 13.61 4.18 7.24
C ASP A 72 13.38 3.23 8.43
N GLN A 73 14.35 3.09 9.34
CA GLN A 73 14.18 2.30 10.56
C GLN A 73 13.09 2.87 11.46
N ILE A 74 12.83 4.19 11.38
CA ILE A 74 11.77 4.87 12.14
C ILE A 74 10.42 4.24 11.87
N TRP A 75 10.17 3.73 10.66
CA TRP A 75 8.89 3.08 10.32
C TRP A 75 9.02 1.57 10.08
N LYS A 76 10.14 1.08 9.52
CA LYS A 76 10.35 -0.36 9.23
C LYS A 76 10.36 -1.26 10.46
N PHE A 77 10.78 -0.77 11.63
CA PHE A 77 10.87 -1.60 12.82
C PHE A 77 9.47 -1.84 13.43
N PRO A 78 8.99 -3.09 13.58
CA PRO A 78 7.72 -3.34 14.25
C PRO A 78 7.85 -2.97 15.73
N PHE A 79 6.84 -2.30 16.28
CA PHE A 79 6.85 -1.90 17.68
C PHE A 79 5.84 -2.72 18.47
N ALA A 80 6.23 -3.11 19.67
CA ALA A 80 5.39 -3.85 20.60
C ALA A 80 5.51 -3.25 22.00
N TRP A 81 4.38 -3.19 22.69
CA TRP A 81 4.30 -2.87 24.10
C TRP A 81 3.55 -4.00 24.83
N PRO A 82 4.10 -4.54 25.93
CA PRO A 82 5.44 -4.31 26.45
C PRO A 82 6.56 -4.70 25.47
N ILE A 83 7.76 -4.17 25.69
CA ILE A 83 8.91 -4.47 24.83
C ILE A 83 9.28 -5.96 25.00
N PRO A 84 9.27 -6.76 23.91
CA PRO A 84 9.64 -8.16 24.01
C PRO A 84 11.13 -8.26 24.35
N VAL A 85 11.47 -9.12 25.32
CA VAL A 85 12.86 -9.30 25.75
C VAL A 85 13.47 -10.51 25.05
N PRO A 86 14.51 -10.34 24.20
CA PRO A 86 15.24 -11.46 23.62
C PRO A 86 15.86 -12.36 24.71
N LYS A 87 16.06 -13.64 24.39
CA LYS A 87 16.55 -14.63 25.37
C LYS A 87 17.98 -14.30 25.83
N GLU A 88 18.73 -13.65 24.96
CA GLU A 88 20.16 -13.32 25.03
C GLU A 88 20.46 -12.08 25.89
N VAL A 89 19.44 -11.36 26.38
CA VAL A 89 19.62 -10.15 27.19
C VAL A 89 20.01 -10.48 28.64
N ASN A 90 20.89 -9.66 29.23
CA ASN A 90 21.32 -9.77 30.62
C ASN A 90 20.18 -9.58 31.63
N SER A 91 20.35 -10.04 32.87
CA SER A 91 19.33 -9.96 33.93
C SER A 91 18.94 -8.51 34.26
N VAL A 92 19.87 -7.57 34.21
CA VAL A 92 19.63 -6.15 34.53
C VAL A 92 18.63 -5.49 33.56
N ALA A 93 18.77 -5.74 32.26
CA ALA A 93 17.85 -5.19 31.28
C ALA A 93 16.49 -5.91 31.31
N LYS A 94 16.47 -7.22 31.62
CA LYS A 94 15.22 -7.95 31.91
C LYS A 94 14.46 -7.32 33.07
N ASP A 95 15.15 -7.01 34.18
CA ASP A 95 14.55 -6.40 35.37
C ASP A 95 14.06 -4.97 35.09
N SER A 96 14.79 -4.21 34.29
CA SER A 96 14.40 -2.85 33.90
C SER A 96 13.14 -2.83 33.02
N VAL A 97 13.03 -3.74 32.04
CA VAL A 97 11.82 -3.88 31.22
C VAL A 97 10.64 -4.37 32.05
N ALA A 98 10.87 -5.34 32.95
CA ALA A 98 9.83 -5.83 33.86
C ALA A 98 9.33 -4.71 34.78
N LYS A 99 10.23 -3.90 35.33
CA LYS A 99 9.88 -2.75 36.17
C LYS A 99 9.09 -1.69 35.38
N LEU A 100 9.55 -1.31 34.19
CA LEU A 100 8.84 -0.37 33.31
C LEU A 100 7.44 -0.87 32.92
N THR A 101 7.31 -2.18 32.72
CA THR A 101 6.02 -2.81 32.43
C THR A 101 5.10 -2.78 33.64
N ALA A 102 5.63 -3.09 34.83
CA ALA A 102 4.86 -3.08 36.08
C ALA A 102 4.45 -1.67 36.53
N GLU A 103 5.26 -0.65 36.23
CA GLU A 103 4.95 0.76 36.46
C GLU A 103 3.97 1.32 35.41
N SER A 104 3.74 0.59 34.32
CA SER A 104 2.77 1.00 33.30
C SER A 104 1.35 0.90 33.83
N PHE A 105 0.55 1.93 33.59
CA PHE A 105 -0.90 1.89 33.84
C PHE A 105 -1.67 1.00 32.85
N MET A 106 -0.99 0.40 31.85
CA MET A 106 -1.63 -0.45 30.83
C MET A 106 -1.49 -1.92 31.16
N ASP A 107 -2.63 -2.60 31.25
CA ASP A 107 -2.76 -4.04 31.44
C ASP A 107 -2.95 -4.80 30.10
N ALA A 108 -3.16 -4.08 29.01
CA ALA A 108 -3.25 -4.60 27.66
C ALA A 108 -1.91 -4.49 26.91
N THR A 109 -1.69 -5.41 25.98
CA THR A 109 -0.55 -5.37 25.08
C THR A 109 -0.99 -4.81 23.73
N TYR A 110 -0.06 -4.21 22.99
CA TYR A 110 -0.31 -3.84 21.61
C TYR A 110 0.94 -3.98 20.76
N THR A 111 0.73 -4.24 19.48
CA THR A 111 1.76 -4.23 18.45
C THR A 111 1.33 -3.34 17.31
N HIS A 112 2.27 -2.74 16.59
CA HIS A 112 1.97 -2.09 15.33
C HIS A 112 3.08 -2.26 14.30
N THR A 113 2.68 -2.36 13.04
CA THR A 113 3.55 -2.35 11.86
C THR A 113 3.20 -1.15 10.99
N ILE A 114 4.21 -0.65 10.27
CA ILE A 114 4.07 0.41 9.29
C ILE A 114 4.73 -0.11 8.02
N ASP A 115 3.93 -0.27 6.97
CA ASP A 115 4.36 -0.83 5.70
C ASP A 115 4.24 0.24 4.59
N ASP A 116 5.16 0.20 3.63
CA ASP A 116 5.06 1.03 2.44
C ASP A 116 3.88 0.55 1.58
N GLU A 117 2.92 1.44 1.38
CA GLU A 117 1.77 1.22 0.50
C GLU A 117 1.93 1.93 -0.84
N GLY A 118 2.81 2.93 -0.91
CA GLY A 118 2.98 3.77 -2.10
C GLY A 118 3.68 3.08 -3.26
N SER A 119 4.58 2.14 -2.98
CA SER A 119 5.35 1.42 -4.02
C SER A 119 4.64 0.21 -4.60
N LYS A 120 3.37 -0.01 -4.26
CA LYS A 120 2.49 -0.97 -4.91
C LYS A 120 1.87 -0.38 -6.18
N ILE A 121 1.37 -1.24 -7.05
CA ILE A 121 0.71 -0.82 -8.29
C ILE A 121 -0.66 -0.23 -7.94
N ASP A 122 -0.90 1.03 -8.28
CA ASP A 122 -2.21 1.64 -8.06
C ASP A 122 -3.18 1.25 -9.17
N VAL A 123 -4.20 0.45 -8.86
CA VAL A 123 -5.17 0.01 -9.88
C VAL A 123 -5.99 1.17 -10.44
N ASN A 124 -6.13 2.27 -9.71
CA ASN A 124 -6.82 3.45 -10.21
C ASN A 124 -6.01 4.19 -11.30
N ASP A 125 -4.73 3.86 -11.51
CA ASP A 125 -3.93 4.44 -12.59
C ASP A 125 -4.34 3.95 -13.99
N LEU A 126 -5.11 2.88 -14.08
CA LEU A 126 -5.76 2.43 -15.31
C LEU A 126 -6.71 3.47 -15.93
N ILE A 127 -7.19 4.43 -15.15
CA ILE A 127 -7.98 5.58 -15.62
C ILE A 127 -7.28 6.93 -15.35
N SER A 128 -5.96 6.92 -15.15
CA SER A 128 -5.17 8.13 -14.92
C SER A 128 -5.33 9.13 -16.09
N PRO A 129 -5.30 10.45 -15.85
CA PRO A 129 -5.23 11.43 -16.93
C PRO A 129 -4.00 11.30 -17.84
N SER A 130 -2.93 10.66 -17.36
CA SER A 130 -1.73 10.37 -18.15
C SER A 130 -1.91 9.04 -18.89
N LYS A 131 -1.73 9.07 -20.22
CA LYS A 131 -1.85 7.86 -21.04
C LYS A 131 -0.72 6.87 -20.76
N THR A 132 0.49 7.39 -20.51
CA THR A 132 1.66 6.59 -20.14
C THR A 132 1.39 5.78 -18.87
N LEU A 133 0.81 6.40 -17.84
CA LEU A 133 0.45 5.70 -16.60
C LEU A 133 -0.57 4.58 -16.84
N GLN A 134 -1.58 4.82 -17.67
CA GLN A 134 -2.56 3.78 -18.00
C GLN A 134 -1.90 2.57 -18.65
N ASP A 135 -1.02 2.82 -19.63
CA ASP A 135 -0.37 1.76 -20.41
C ASP A 135 0.65 0.99 -19.57
N VAL A 136 1.43 1.68 -18.73
CA VAL A 136 2.35 1.07 -17.77
C VAL A 136 1.59 0.19 -16.78
N THR A 137 0.52 0.72 -16.17
CA THR A 137 -0.28 -0.02 -15.18
C THR A 137 -0.92 -1.25 -15.81
N LYS A 138 -1.49 -1.10 -17.02
CA LYS A 138 -2.05 -2.23 -17.79
C LYS A 138 -0.98 -3.29 -18.03
N LYS A 139 0.23 -2.90 -18.49
CA LYS A 139 1.34 -3.83 -18.72
C LYS A 139 1.74 -4.56 -17.43
N GLN A 140 1.91 -3.84 -16.32
CA GLN A 140 2.31 -4.44 -15.04
C GLN A 140 1.30 -5.50 -14.56
N LEU A 141 0.00 -5.21 -14.64
CA LEU A 141 -1.03 -6.18 -14.26
C LEU A 141 -1.02 -7.43 -15.16
N LEU A 142 -0.76 -7.26 -16.47
CA LEU A 142 -0.62 -8.41 -17.38
C LEU A 142 0.64 -9.22 -17.09
N THR A 143 1.77 -8.56 -16.85
CA THR A 143 3.03 -9.22 -16.48
C THR A 143 2.85 -10.13 -15.25
N ILE A 144 2.05 -9.73 -14.26
CA ILE A 144 1.77 -10.56 -13.07
C ILE A 144 1.16 -11.91 -13.48
N PHE A 145 0.12 -11.89 -14.31
CA PHE A 145 -0.54 -13.11 -14.77
C PHE A 145 0.32 -13.92 -15.74
N GLU A 146 1.05 -13.26 -16.64
CA GLU A 146 1.97 -13.91 -17.58
C GLU A 146 3.07 -14.66 -16.82
N ARG A 147 3.66 -14.05 -15.80
CA ARG A 147 4.64 -14.71 -14.94
C ARG A 147 4.02 -15.86 -14.15
N LYS A 148 2.80 -15.69 -13.63
CA LYS A 148 2.10 -16.79 -12.95
C LYS A 148 1.89 -17.98 -13.89
N LEU A 149 1.52 -17.75 -15.15
CA LEU A 149 1.45 -18.79 -16.18
C LEU A 149 2.83 -19.40 -16.50
N GLU A 150 3.93 -18.64 -16.38
CA GLU A 150 5.28 -19.12 -16.66
C GLU A 150 5.88 -19.99 -15.53
N PHE A 151 5.59 -19.68 -14.28
CA PHE A 151 6.22 -20.35 -13.13
C PHE A 151 5.32 -21.34 -12.40
N ASP A 152 4.02 -21.35 -12.66
CA ASP A 152 3.05 -22.26 -12.03
C ASP A 152 2.40 -23.19 -13.08
N GLU A 153 2.80 -24.47 -13.07
CA GLU A 153 2.31 -25.46 -14.02
C GLU A 153 0.82 -25.77 -13.86
N GLU A 154 0.28 -25.73 -12.64
CA GLU A 154 -1.14 -26.00 -12.39
C GLU A 154 -1.97 -24.84 -12.93
N PHE A 155 -1.57 -23.61 -12.59
CA PHE A 155 -2.21 -22.40 -13.10
C PHE A 155 -2.15 -22.33 -14.64
N ARG A 156 -1.02 -22.72 -15.25
CA ARG A 156 -0.89 -22.79 -16.71
C ARG A 156 -1.88 -23.78 -17.32
N LYS A 157 -1.99 -25.00 -16.76
CA LYS A 157 -2.88 -26.03 -17.32
C LYS A 157 -4.33 -25.56 -17.36
N GLU A 158 -4.76 -24.84 -16.33
CA GLU A 158 -6.13 -24.33 -16.22
C GLU A 158 -6.37 -23.07 -17.05
N TYR A 159 -5.43 -22.12 -17.06
CA TYR A 159 -5.66 -20.77 -17.57
C TYR A 159 -4.84 -20.37 -18.81
N GLN A 160 -4.09 -21.29 -19.44
CA GLN A 160 -3.34 -20.99 -20.68
C GLN A 160 -4.19 -20.39 -21.82
N SER A 161 -5.49 -20.72 -21.86
CA SER A 161 -6.42 -20.20 -22.87
C SER A 161 -7.20 -18.97 -22.37
N PHE A 162 -7.02 -18.57 -21.11
CA PHE A 162 -7.68 -17.41 -20.55
C PHE A 162 -7.03 -16.12 -21.05
N ARG A 163 -7.85 -15.18 -21.52
CA ARG A 163 -7.38 -13.89 -22.02
C ARG A 163 -7.35 -12.87 -20.88
N PHE A 164 -6.22 -12.80 -20.17
CA PHE A 164 -6.03 -11.83 -19.07
C PHE A 164 -6.17 -10.37 -19.50
N GLU A 165 -5.91 -10.07 -20.78
CA GLU A 165 -6.19 -8.73 -21.33
C GLU A 165 -7.67 -8.36 -21.24
N ASP A 166 -8.59 -9.30 -21.46
CA ASP A 166 -10.02 -9.03 -21.33
C ASP A 166 -10.41 -8.74 -19.87
N LEU A 167 -9.75 -9.42 -18.91
CA LEU A 167 -9.96 -9.16 -17.48
C LEU A 167 -9.50 -7.74 -17.10
N VAL A 168 -8.30 -7.34 -17.52
CA VAL A 168 -7.78 -5.99 -17.25
C VAL A 168 -8.59 -4.92 -17.98
N ASN A 169 -9.06 -5.18 -19.21
CA ASN A 169 -9.97 -4.29 -19.92
C ASN A 169 -11.29 -4.12 -19.16
N ARG A 170 -11.84 -5.18 -18.55
CA ARG A 170 -13.03 -5.06 -17.69
C ARG A 170 -12.76 -4.31 -16.39
N MET A 171 -11.54 -4.35 -15.85
CA MET A 171 -11.14 -3.46 -14.74
C MET A 171 -11.16 -1.99 -15.18
N ILE A 172 -10.65 -1.68 -16.38
CA ILE A 172 -10.75 -0.32 -16.95
C ILE A 172 -12.22 0.07 -17.12
N ASP A 173 -13.05 -0.81 -17.66
CA ASP A 173 -14.48 -0.56 -17.88
C ASP A 173 -15.25 -0.33 -16.58
N TRP A 174 -14.87 -1.01 -15.49
CA TRP A 174 -15.45 -0.79 -14.16
C TRP A 174 -15.38 0.69 -13.74
N MET A 175 -14.26 1.32 -14.08
CA MET A 175 -13.95 2.68 -13.68
C MET A 175 -14.31 3.74 -14.73
N SER A 176 -14.40 3.36 -16.00
CA SER A 176 -14.60 4.30 -17.11
C SER A 176 -16.04 4.84 -17.16
N ASP A 177 -16.18 6.14 -17.41
CA ASP A 177 -17.45 6.80 -17.72
C ASP A 177 -17.97 6.52 -19.14
N LYS A 178 -17.14 5.95 -20.02
CA LYS A 178 -17.50 5.66 -21.41
C LYS A 178 -18.42 4.45 -21.53
N ASN A 179 -19.35 4.50 -22.48
CA ASN A 179 -20.23 3.37 -22.80
C ASN A 179 -19.55 2.28 -23.65
N THR A 180 -18.48 2.64 -24.35
CA THR A 180 -17.66 1.70 -25.13
C THR A 180 -16.68 0.99 -24.21
N SER A 181 -16.58 -0.33 -24.35
CA SER A 181 -15.60 -1.13 -23.60
C SER A 181 -14.18 -0.88 -24.10
N ALA A 182 -13.19 -0.93 -23.20
CA ALA A 182 -11.77 -0.92 -23.51
C ALA A 182 -11.35 -2.12 -24.39
N GLY A 183 -12.07 -3.25 -24.29
CA GLY A 183 -11.90 -4.42 -25.16
C GLY A 183 -12.69 -4.35 -26.47
N GLY A 184 -13.41 -3.26 -26.72
CA GLY A 184 -14.32 -3.11 -27.85
C GLY A 184 -15.75 -3.59 -27.56
N GLY A 185 -16.71 -3.04 -28.30
CA GLY A 185 -18.14 -3.32 -28.10
C GLY A 185 -18.76 -2.53 -26.93
N SER A 186 -19.91 -2.99 -26.46
CA SER A 186 -20.68 -2.33 -25.40
C SER A 186 -20.22 -2.76 -24.01
N LYS A 187 -19.86 -1.80 -23.16
CA LYS A 187 -19.54 -2.05 -21.74
C LYS A 187 -20.68 -2.77 -21.01
N LYS A 188 -21.93 -2.40 -21.30
CA LYS A 188 -23.12 -2.93 -20.61
C LYS A 188 -23.25 -4.45 -20.74
N GLN A 189 -22.71 -5.04 -21.81
CA GLN A 189 -22.74 -6.48 -22.04
C GLN A 189 -22.09 -7.29 -20.91
N TYR A 190 -21.05 -6.75 -20.26
CA TYR A 190 -20.31 -7.46 -19.21
C TYR A 190 -20.93 -7.29 -17.81
N PHE A 191 -21.54 -6.14 -17.54
CA PHE A 191 -21.98 -5.77 -16.18
C PHE A 191 -23.49 -5.89 -15.95
N SER A 192 -24.29 -6.14 -16.99
CA SER A 192 -25.75 -6.23 -16.89
C SER A 192 -26.23 -7.24 -15.84
N ALA A 193 -25.49 -8.34 -15.65
CA ALA A 193 -25.79 -9.38 -14.67
C ALA A 193 -25.64 -8.90 -13.21
N LEU A 194 -24.86 -7.85 -12.95
CA LEU A 194 -24.69 -7.28 -11.62
C LEU A 194 -25.81 -6.29 -11.25
N GLY A 195 -26.63 -5.87 -12.24
CA GLY A 195 -27.72 -4.92 -12.08
C GLY A 195 -27.46 -3.56 -12.74
N GLU A 196 -28.50 -2.72 -12.80
CA GLU A 196 -28.47 -1.45 -13.54
C GLU A 196 -27.49 -0.41 -12.98
N GLN A 197 -27.10 -0.55 -11.72
CA GLN A 197 -26.17 0.37 -11.05
C GLN A 197 -24.70 0.07 -11.36
N TYR A 198 -24.41 -0.99 -12.12
CA TYR A 198 -23.05 -1.42 -12.45
C TYR A 198 -22.71 -1.20 -13.94
N PRO A 199 -21.44 -0.87 -14.25
CA PRO A 199 -20.36 -0.58 -13.29
C PRO A 199 -20.52 0.83 -12.68
N PRO A 200 -19.87 1.12 -11.54
CA PRO A 200 -20.03 2.38 -10.83
C PRO A 200 -19.39 3.59 -11.54
N ASN A 201 -18.61 3.36 -12.62
CA ASN A 201 -17.99 4.40 -13.45
C ASN A 201 -17.13 5.39 -12.65
N ARG A 202 -16.39 4.84 -11.68
CA ARG A 202 -15.43 5.56 -10.83
C ARG A 202 -14.30 4.61 -10.44
N GLY A 203 -13.19 5.18 -9.99
CA GLY A 203 -12.10 4.42 -9.38
C GLY A 203 -12.58 3.51 -8.24
N PHE A 204 -11.82 2.44 -8.02
CA PHE A 204 -11.97 1.53 -6.89
C PHE A 204 -11.85 2.29 -5.56
N ARG A 205 -12.81 2.08 -4.67
CA ARG A 205 -12.80 2.64 -3.29
C ARG A 205 -12.29 1.64 -2.25
N THR A 206 -12.34 0.36 -2.57
CA THR A 206 -11.73 -0.73 -1.81
C THR A 206 -11.10 -1.70 -2.80
N LEU A 207 -10.11 -2.48 -2.38
CA LEU A 207 -9.59 -3.56 -3.20
C LEU A 207 -10.67 -4.64 -3.45
N ASP A 208 -11.56 -4.88 -2.48
CA ASP A 208 -12.62 -5.88 -2.59
C ASP A 208 -13.60 -5.60 -3.74
N GLU A 209 -13.78 -4.34 -4.16
CA GLU A 209 -14.58 -4.01 -5.35
C GLU A 209 -14.05 -4.72 -6.61
N MET A 210 -12.76 -5.08 -6.69
CA MET A 210 -12.19 -5.84 -7.80
C MET A 210 -12.85 -7.22 -7.96
N ARG A 211 -13.34 -7.83 -6.87
CA ARG A 211 -14.06 -9.13 -6.93
C ARG A 211 -15.38 -9.05 -7.68
N LEU A 212 -15.95 -7.85 -7.84
CA LEU A 212 -17.17 -7.63 -8.60
C LEU A 212 -16.91 -7.46 -10.10
N VAL A 213 -15.65 -7.41 -10.54
CA VAL A 213 -15.32 -7.32 -11.96
C VAL A 213 -15.62 -8.66 -12.65
N PRO A 214 -16.45 -8.70 -13.72
CA PRO A 214 -16.80 -9.93 -14.41
C PRO A 214 -15.58 -10.69 -14.93
N GLY A 215 -15.42 -11.93 -14.47
CA GLY A 215 -14.27 -12.79 -14.78
C GLY A 215 -13.13 -12.72 -13.76
N MET A 216 -13.25 -11.90 -12.71
CA MET A 216 -12.34 -11.96 -11.56
C MET A 216 -12.73 -13.13 -10.66
N THR A 217 -11.88 -14.16 -10.59
CA THR A 217 -12.01 -15.25 -9.62
C THR A 217 -11.31 -14.88 -8.31
N GLU A 218 -11.59 -15.60 -7.21
CA GLU A 218 -10.87 -15.39 -5.95
C GLU A 218 -9.37 -15.70 -6.09
N GLU A 219 -9.01 -16.65 -6.96
CA GLU A 219 -7.61 -16.95 -7.28
C GLU A 219 -6.92 -15.78 -7.97
N PHE A 220 -7.55 -15.19 -9.00
CA PHE A 220 -7.00 -14.02 -9.69
C PHE A 220 -6.90 -12.81 -8.76
N PHE A 221 -7.91 -12.62 -7.90
CA PHE A 221 -7.87 -11.56 -6.91
C PHE A 221 -6.68 -11.72 -5.95
N LYS A 222 -6.47 -12.91 -5.39
CA LYS A 222 -5.35 -13.17 -4.47
C LYS A 222 -3.97 -13.01 -5.11
N ILE A 223 -3.83 -13.32 -6.40
CA ILE A 223 -2.60 -13.07 -7.16
C ILE A 223 -2.29 -11.57 -7.22
N LEU A 224 -3.31 -10.73 -7.41
CA LEU A 224 -3.16 -9.27 -7.49
C LEU A 224 -3.03 -8.60 -6.12
N GLU A 225 -3.81 -9.02 -5.12
CA GLU A 225 -4.01 -8.36 -3.83
C GLU A 225 -2.70 -7.98 -3.10
N SER A 226 -1.67 -8.83 -3.18
CA SER A 226 -0.39 -8.59 -2.51
C SER A 226 0.47 -7.51 -3.17
N GLN A 227 0.18 -7.16 -4.42
CA GLN A 227 1.02 -6.31 -5.29
C GLN A 227 0.35 -4.99 -5.64
N VAL A 228 -0.98 -4.92 -5.49
CA VAL A 228 -1.79 -3.77 -5.88
C VAL A 228 -2.29 -2.96 -4.69
N THR A 229 -2.68 -1.72 -4.96
CA THR A 229 -3.27 -0.80 -3.99
C THR A 229 -4.23 0.16 -4.69
N ILE A 230 -4.98 0.93 -3.91
CA ILE A 230 -5.72 2.13 -4.37
C ILE A 230 -5.10 3.43 -3.83
N TYR A 231 -3.96 3.31 -3.14
CA TYR A 231 -3.28 4.38 -2.42
C TYR A 231 -1.83 4.55 -2.89
N GLY A 232 -1.54 4.22 -4.15
CA GLY A 232 -0.17 4.23 -4.67
C GLY A 232 0.35 5.65 -4.85
N MET A 233 1.68 5.79 -4.92
CA MET A 233 2.32 7.11 -5.08
C MET A 233 2.52 7.51 -6.55
N LYS A 234 1.92 6.76 -7.49
CA LYS A 234 2.01 6.96 -8.95
C LYS A 234 3.41 6.72 -9.53
N ALA A 235 4.30 6.15 -8.72
CA ALA A 235 5.67 5.75 -9.04
C ALA A 235 6.08 4.56 -8.17
N ILE A 236 7.07 3.80 -8.62
CA ILE A 236 7.62 2.66 -7.88
C ILE A 236 8.93 3.07 -7.22
N ASN A 237 9.09 2.75 -5.94
CA ASN A 237 10.38 2.88 -5.26
C ASN A 237 11.11 1.54 -5.19
N PRO A 238 12.22 1.34 -5.92
CA PRO A 238 12.95 0.07 -5.88
C PRO A 238 13.55 -0.25 -4.49
N ASN A 239 13.71 0.75 -3.62
CA ASN A 239 14.25 0.57 -2.26
C ASN A 239 13.23 -0.02 -1.27
N THR A 240 11.94 0.03 -1.58
CA THR A 240 10.87 -0.41 -0.66
C THR A 240 9.78 -1.25 -1.32
N ALA A 241 9.67 -1.25 -2.66
CA ALA A 241 8.73 -2.07 -3.39
C ALA A 241 8.84 -3.56 -3.01
N PRO A 242 7.70 -4.27 -2.90
CA PRO A 242 7.68 -5.71 -2.74
C PRO A 242 8.37 -6.44 -3.91
N GLU A 243 8.90 -7.63 -3.64
CA GLU A 243 9.56 -8.48 -4.64
C GLU A 243 8.69 -8.67 -5.89
N GLU A 244 7.43 -9.03 -5.68
CA GLU A 244 6.49 -9.31 -6.77
C GLU A 244 6.18 -8.05 -7.60
N VAL A 245 6.14 -6.86 -6.98
CA VAL A 245 6.00 -5.61 -7.71
C VAL A 245 7.24 -5.34 -8.58
N LEU A 246 8.45 -5.61 -8.10
CA LEU A 246 9.66 -5.49 -8.91
C LEU A 246 9.67 -6.46 -10.09
N LYS A 247 9.19 -7.69 -9.88
CA LYS A 247 9.02 -8.70 -10.95
C LYS A 247 7.97 -8.28 -11.97
N SER A 248 6.94 -7.55 -11.57
CA SER A 248 5.88 -7.09 -12.48
C SER A 248 6.30 -5.94 -13.42
N LEU A 249 7.44 -5.27 -13.14
CA LEU A 249 7.91 -4.13 -13.93
C LEU A 249 8.13 -4.49 -15.40
N ASP A 250 8.64 -5.69 -15.68
CA ASP A 250 8.82 -6.20 -17.03
C ASP A 250 8.91 -7.72 -17.05
N LYS A 251 8.40 -8.35 -18.11
CA LYS A 251 8.47 -9.81 -18.31
C LYS A 251 9.91 -10.33 -18.34
N GLY A 252 10.86 -9.52 -18.81
CA GLY A 252 12.28 -9.89 -18.88
C GLY A 252 13.02 -9.74 -17.56
N MET A 253 12.32 -9.42 -16.45
CA MET A 253 12.90 -9.40 -15.12
C MET A 253 13.14 -10.83 -14.61
N THR A 254 14.36 -11.15 -14.21
CA THR A 254 14.71 -12.49 -13.68
C THR A 254 14.58 -12.53 -12.16
N ASP A 255 14.30 -13.72 -11.61
CA ASP A 255 14.23 -13.91 -10.15
C ASP A 255 15.58 -13.61 -9.48
N GLU A 256 16.68 -13.94 -10.15
CA GLU A 256 18.04 -13.65 -9.70
C GLU A 256 18.30 -12.15 -9.64
N ALA A 257 17.95 -11.39 -10.69
CA ALA A 257 18.15 -9.95 -10.73
C ALA A 257 17.35 -9.24 -9.62
N VAL A 258 16.12 -9.68 -9.36
CA VAL A 258 15.28 -9.10 -8.29
C VAL A 258 15.84 -9.49 -6.91
N LYS A 259 16.20 -10.76 -6.69
CA LYS A 259 16.80 -11.18 -5.41
C LYS A 259 18.09 -10.43 -5.11
N GLU A 260 18.95 -10.24 -6.10
CA GLU A 260 20.16 -9.44 -5.94
C GLU A 260 19.88 -7.95 -5.71
N ALA A 261 18.82 -7.41 -6.33
CA ALA A 261 18.40 -6.02 -6.08
C ALA A 261 17.89 -5.84 -4.64
N LEU A 262 17.13 -6.82 -4.13
CA LEU A 262 16.66 -6.85 -2.75
C LEU A 262 17.82 -7.02 -1.75
N ALA A 263 18.84 -7.80 -2.10
CA ALA A 263 20.06 -7.92 -1.29
C ALA A 263 20.83 -6.60 -1.27
N ARG A 264 21.11 -6.03 -2.45
CA ARG A 264 21.80 -4.74 -2.60
C ARG A 264 21.16 -3.63 -1.78
N ARG A 265 19.84 -3.45 -1.85
CA ARG A 265 19.18 -2.33 -1.17
C ARG A 265 19.23 -2.40 0.36
N ASN A 266 19.50 -3.58 0.91
CA ASN A 266 19.59 -3.83 2.35
C ASN A 266 21.03 -3.92 2.87
N ASP A 267 22.03 -3.92 1.99
CA ASP A 267 23.43 -4.14 2.33
C ASP A 267 24.32 -3.01 1.76
N PRO A 268 24.92 -2.18 2.63
CA PRO A 268 25.88 -1.15 2.22
C PRO A 268 27.05 -1.68 1.38
N ASP A 269 27.51 -2.92 1.64
CA ASP A 269 28.67 -3.52 0.97
C ASP A 269 28.34 -3.96 -0.47
N LEU A 270 27.05 -4.23 -0.75
CA LEU A 270 26.54 -4.54 -2.08
C LEU A 270 26.12 -3.30 -2.88
N GLY A 271 26.45 -2.10 -2.38
CA GLY A 271 26.15 -0.81 -3.02
C GLY A 271 25.00 -0.03 -2.39
N GLY A 272 24.30 -0.62 -1.40
CA GLY A 272 23.22 -0.01 -0.65
C GLY A 272 21.99 0.34 -1.49
N GLN A 273 21.15 1.22 -0.95
CA GLN A 273 19.95 1.73 -1.62
C GLN A 273 20.26 2.30 -3.01
N PHE A 274 19.34 2.06 -3.96
CA PHE A 274 19.32 2.70 -5.27
C PHE A 274 19.20 4.22 -5.12
N LYS A 275 19.88 4.98 -5.99
CA LYS A 275 20.04 6.43 -5.86
C LYS A 275 19.59 7.14 -7.12
N GLY A 276 19.07 8.36 -6.95
CA GLY A 276 18.75 9.26 -8.06
C GLY A 276 18.27 10.61 -7.55
N THR A 277 18.79 11.69 -8.12
CA THR A 277 18.34 13.07 -7.81
C THR A 277 16.97 13.38 -8.39
N ASP A 278 16.58 12.64 -9.42
CA ASP A 278 15.27 12.69 -10.06
C ASP A 278 14.80 11.28 -10.47
N ALA A 279 13.60 11.20 -11.02
CA ALA A 279 12.99 9.93 -11.44
C ALA A 279 13.80 9.20 -12.53
N ALA A 280 14.44 9.96 -13.44
CA ALA A 280 15.20 9.38 -14.54
C ALA A 280 16.53 8.77 -14.05
N ALA A 281 17.23 9.48 -13.17
CA ALA A 281 18.46 8.99 -12.54
C ALA A 281 18.18 7.74 -11.68
N CYS A 282 17.07 7.73 -10.94
CA CYS A 282 16.65 6.58 -10.16
C CYS A 282 16.37 5.36 -11.04
N SER A 283 15.53 5.55 -12.08
CA SER A 283 15.21 4.49 -13.03
C SER A 283 16.47 3.94 -13.69
N LYS A 284 17.41 4.82 -14.06
CA LYS A 284 18.68 4.42 -14.67
C LYS A 284 19.55 3.58 -13.74
N ASP A 285 19.76 3.98 -12.47
CA ASP A 285 20.56 3.20 -11.51
C ASP A 285 19.97 1.81 -11.27
N PHE A 286 18.64 1.72 -11.13
CA PHE A 286 17.96 0.44 -10.99
C PHE A 286 18.05 -0.41 -12.28
N LYS A 287 17.80 0.19 -13.44
CA LYS A 287 17.86 -0.45 -14.77
C LYS A 287 19.24 -1.04 -15.04
N ASP A 288 20.28 -0.23 -14.89
CA ASP A 288 21.66 -0.65 -15.15
C ASP A 288 22.06 -1.84 -14.27
N PHE A 289 21.62 -1.83 -13.00
CA PHE A 289 21.84 -2.93 -12.08
C PHE A 289 21.17 -4.22 -12.54
N VAL A 290 19.86 -4.20 -12.82
CA VAL A 290 19.14 -5.43 -13.20
C VAL A 290 19.60 -5.97 -14.56
N LEU A 291 19.97 -5.11 -15.51
CA LEU A 291 20.57 -5.52 -16.78
C LEU A 291 21.93 -6.22 -16.56
N SER A 292 22.74 -5.73 -15.61
CA SER A 292 24.00 -6.38 -15.24
C SER A 292 23.83 -7.75 -14.58
N ARG A 293 22.60 -8.07 -14.14
CA ARG A 293 22.20 -9.36 -13.54
C ARG A 293 21.36 -10.23 -14.46
N GLY A 294 21.37 -9.93 -15.76
CA GLY A 294 20.79 -10.79 -16.78
C GLY A 294 19.32 -10.49 -17.12
N ALA A 295 18.72 -9.44 -16.56
CA ALA A 295 17.40 -8.99 -16.98
C ALA A 295 17.43 -8.50 -18.45
N ARG A 296 16.33 -8.70 -19.18
CA ARG A 296 16.17 -8.29 -20.59
C ARG A 296 14.93 -7.43 -20.76
N LEU A 297 15.08 -6.14 -20.48
CA LEU A 297 13.95 -5.22 -20.36
C LEU A 297 13.47 -4.71 -21.73
N ASP A 298 12.15 -4.66 -21.92
CA ASP A 298 11.56 -3.99 -23.08
C ASP A 298 11.77 -2.47 -23.02
N PRO A 299 11.75 -1.75 -24.16
CA PRO A 299 11.86 -0.28 -24.20
C PRO A 299 10.78 0.46 -23.39
N SER A 300 9.62 -0.16 -23.17
CA SER A 300 8.56 0.43 -22.34
C SER A 300 8.95 0.57 -20.87
N PHE A 301 10.01 -0.12 -20.41
CA PHE A 301 10.50 0.00 -19.04
C PHE A 301 10.89 1.44 -18.69
N ASP A 302 11.40 2.20 -19.65
CA ASP A 302 11.81 3.60 -19.45
C ASP A 302 10.62 4.54 -19.20
N GLN A 303 9.40 4.07 -19.45
CA GLN A 303 8.17 4.81 -19.21
C GLN A 303 7.66 4.66 -17.77
N ILE A 304 8.20 3.70 -17.01
CA ILE A 304 7.77 3.43 -15.63
C ILE A 304 8.29 4.54 -14.71
N PRO A 305 7.41 5.31 -14.04
CA PRO A 305 7.87 6.32 -13.11
C PRO A 305 8.50 5.65 -11.89
N MET A 306 9.76 6.00 -11.59
CA MET A 306 10.46 5.50 -10.41
C MET A 306 10.91 6.65 -9.51
N VAL A 307 10.93 6.39 -8.20
CA VAL A 307 11.43 7.34 -7.20
C VAL A 307 12.31 6.61 -6.20
N CYS A 308 13.58 7.01 -6.10
CA CYS A 308 14.54 6.41 -5.17
C CYS A 308 14.58 7.17 -3.83
N ASP A 309 13.87 8.30 -3.77
CA ASP A 309 13.67 9.08 -2.56
C ASP A 309 12.66 8.39 -1.61
N LYS A 310 12.30 9.06 -0.52
CA LYS A 310 11.53 8.54 0.60
C LYS A 310 10.07 8.25 0.24
N VAL A 311 9.57 7.15 0.78
CA VAL A 311 8.16 6.73 0.74
C VAL A 311 7.27 7.77 1.39
N VAL A 312 6.06 7.97 0.86
CA VAL A 312 5.10 8.95 1.40
C VAL A 312 3.74 8.38 1.77
N ASN A 313 3.43 7.17 1.31
CA ASN A 313 2.16 6.51 1.55
C ASN A 313 2.39 5.25 2.39
N PHE A 314 1.71 5.17 3.52
CA PHE A 314 1.94 4.12 4.52
C PHE A 314 0.63 3.42 4.87
N LYS A 315 0.68 2.10 5.00
CA LYS A 315 -0.35 1.29 5.64
C LYS A 315 0.12 0.98 7.06
N ILE A 316 -0.71 1.33 8.03
CA ILE A 316 -0.45 1.10 9.44
C ILE A 316 -1.43 0.05 9.93
N LYS A 317 -0.90 -0.96 10.59
CA LYS A 317 -1.69 -2.00 11.24
C LYS A 317 -1.35 -1.98 12.72
N SER A 318 -2.34 -1.74 13.59
CA SER A 318 -2.16 -1.84 15.03
C SER A 318 -3.11 -2.86 15.64
N THR A 319 -2.55 -3.79 16.41
CA THR A 319 -3.26 -4.87 17.06
C THR A 319 -3.13 -4.70 18.56
N GLY A 320 -4.26 -4.62 19.26
CA GLY A 320 -4.34 -4.60 20.71
C GLY A 320 -4.86 -5.94 21.22
N ILE A 321 -4.27 -6.44 22.30
CA ILE A 321 -4.58 -7.74 22.88
C ILE A 321 -4.80 -7.56 24.38
N PHE A 322 -5.91 -8.10 24.87
CA PHE A 322 -6.19 -8.16 26.30
C PHE A 322 -6.53 -9.58 26.73
N GLY A 323 -5.89 -10.05 27.81
CA GLY A 323 -5.98 -11.43 28.30
C GLY A 323 -4.90 -12.34 27.76
N ASN A 324 -4.94 -13.62 28.15
CA ASN A 324 -3.91 -14.62 27.84
C ASN A 324 -4.51 -15.86 27.15
N GLY A 325 -3.70 -16.51 26.31
CA GLY A 325 -4.06 -17.79 25.67
C GLY A 325 -5.15 -17.65 24.61
N SER A 326 -5.88 -18.75 24.37
CA SER A 326 -6.93 -18.85 23.33
C SER A 326 -8.17 -17.97 23.58
N HIS A 327 -8.29 -17.38 24.76
CA HIS A 327 -9.41 -16.50 25.15
C HIS A 327 -9.02 -15.02 25.15
N ALA A 328 -7.80 -14.69 24.69
CA ALA A 328 -7.38 -13.31 24.56
C ALA A 328 -8.27 -12.58 23.54
N VAL A 329 -8.74 -11.40 23.92
CA VAL A 329 -9.50 -10.55 23.03
C VAL A 329 -8.53 -9.75 22.18
N VAL A 330 -8.68 -9.86 20.87
CA VAL A 330 -7.84 -9.16 19.89
C VAL A 330 -8.69 -8.12 19.17
N LYS A 331 -8.17 -6.91 19.05
CA LYS A 331 -8.75 -5.83 18.25
C LYS A 331 -7.71 -5.24 17.32
N GLU A 332 -8.13 -4.96 16.10
CA GLU A 332 -7.23 -4.52 15.05
C GLU A 332 -7.73 -3.21 14.42
N ILE A 333 -6.84 -2.24 14.29
CA ILE A 333 -7.10 -0.98 13.59
C ILE A 333 -6.14 -0.90 12.41
N THR A 334 -6.70 -0.77 11.20
CA THR A 334 -5.95 -0.53 9.97
C THR A 334 -6.17 0.89 9.49
N THR A 335 -5.08 1.57 9.13
CA THR A 335 -5.11 2.96 8.68
C THR A 335 -4.21 3.14 7.47
N VAL A 336 -4.62 3.97 6.52
CA VAL A 336 -3.75 4.39 5.41
C VAL A 336 -3.53 5.89 5.46
N VAL A 337 -2.26 6.28 5.41
CA VAL A 337 -1.78 7.67 5.38
C VAL A 337 -1.19 7.93 4.01
N ILE A 338 -1.60 9.03 3.36
CA ILE A 338 -1.08 9.41 2.03
C ILE A 338 -0.70 10.89 1.95
N ASP A 339 0.23 11.20 1.06
CA ASP A 339 0.54 12.57 0.62
C ASP A 339 -0.09 12.83 -0.77
N LEU A 340 -1.31 13.36 -0.76
CA LEU A 340 -2.07 13.67 -1.99
C LEU A 340 -1.39 14.73 -2.86
N SER A 341 -0.71 15.71 -2.25
CA SER A 341 -0.05 16.79 -3.00
C SER A 341 1.07 16.22 -3.86
N ARG A 342 1.89 15.31 -3.30
CA ARG A 342 2.98 14.67 -4.05
C ARG A 342 2.47 13.81 -5.20
N ALA A 343 1.45 12.97 -4.96
CA ALA A 343 0.84 12.15 -6.00
C ALA A 343 0.24 12.99 -7.13
N ALA A 344 -0.51 14.06 -6.80
CA ALA A 344 -1.10 14.96 -7.78
C ALA A 344 -0.05 15.69 -8.62
N ASN A 345 1.05 16.15 -7.99
CA ASN A 345 2.14 16.81 -8.68
C ASN A 345 2.85 15.87 -9.68
N LEU A 346 3.02 14.59 -9.33
CA LEU A 346 3.61 13.61 -10.24
C LEU A 346 2.72 13.40 -11.48
N VAL A 347 1.42 13.16 -11.28
CA VAL A 347 0.47 13.00 -12.39
C VAL A 347 0.46 14.23 -13.28
N LYS A 348 0.40 15.43 -12.68
CA LYS A 348 0.48 16.69 -13.43
C LYS A 348 1.75 16.77 -14.28
N SER A 349 2.91 16.45 -13.70
CA SER A 349 4.18 16.50 -14.43
C SER A 349 4.22 15.55 -15.63
N MET A 350 3.57 14.38 -15.54
CA MET A 350 3.47 13.44 -16.64
C MET A 350 2.52 13.93 -17.73
N VAL A 351 1.35 14.43 -17.35
CA VAL A 351 0.39 15.03 -18.30
C VAL A 351 1.03 16.21 -19.03
N ASP A 352 1.80 17.05 -18.34
CA ASP A 352 2.48 18.19 -18.95
C ASP A 352 3.58 17.73 -19.95
N LYS A 353 4.33 16.66 -19.62
CA LYS A 353 5.30 16.04 -20.54
C LYS A 353 4.64 15.45 -21.78
N GLU A 354 3.51 14.75 -21.61
CA GLU A 354 2.74 14.17 -22.72
C GLU A 354 2.19 15.25 -23.65
N LYS A 355 1.67 16.35 -23.09
CA LYS A 355 1.21 17.51 -23.87
C LYS A 355 2.35 18.15 -24.65
N ALA A 356 3.51 18.34 -24.02
CA ALA A 356 4.69 18.91 -24.68
C ALA A 356 5.18 18.00 -25.83
N ALA A 357 5.19 16.68 -25.65
CA ALA A 357 5.54 15.72 -26.69
C ALA A 357 4.55 15.74 -27.86
N GLY A 358 3.24 15.81 -27.58
CA GLY A 358 2.19 15.92 -28.60
C GLY A 358 2.26 17.23 -29.40
N GLN A 359 2.62 18.34 -28.76
CA GLN A 359 2.82 19.64 -29.43
C GLN A 359 4.09 19.66 -30.30
N ALA A 360 5.17 19.01 -29.86
CA ALA A 360 6.39 18.86 -30.67
C ALA A 360 6.15 18.00 -31.94
N GLN A 361 5.28 16.99 -31.85
CA GLN A 361 4.85 16.21 -33.01
C GLN A 361 3.92 16.98 -33.97
N GLN A 362 3.09 17.91 -33.48
CA GLN A 362 2.26 18.78 -34.33
C GLN A 362 3.06 19.95 -34.97
N GLY A 363 4.21 20.32 -34.41
CA GLY A 363 5.06 21.41 -34.90
C GLY A 363 5.98 21.07 -36.09
N THR A 364 5.98 19.84 -36.60
CA THR A 364 6.86 19.42 -37.72
C THR A 364 6.14 19.33 -39.08
N GLY A 365 4.92 19.89 -39.17
CA GLY A 365 4.10 19.89 -40.38
C GLY A 365 3.68 21.28 -40.87
N ALA A 366 4.62 22.22 -41.05
CA ALA A 366 4.39 23.41 -41.88
C ALA A 366 5.74 24.04 -42.30
N GLY A 367 6.26 23.65 -43.46
CA GLY A 367 7.30 24.40 -44.15
C GLY A 367 6.70 25.70 -44.69
N GLY A 368 7.16 26.83 -44.15
CA GLY A 368 6.77 28.16 -44.61
C GLY A 368 7.80 29.19 -44.16
N THR A 369 8.65 29.60 -45.10
CA THR A 369 9.62 30.69 -44.98
C THR A 369 8.98 32.00 -44.54
N GLY A 370 9.56 32.70 -43.55
CA GLY A 370 9.14 34.06 -43.23
C GLY A 370 9.78 34.69 -41.99
N ALA A 371 10.80 35.51 -42.24
CA ALA A 371 11.18 36.75 -41.53
C ALA A 371 11.53 36.74 -40.04
N ALA A 372 12.74 37.24 -39.78
CA ALA A 372 13.25 37.68 -38.49
C ALA A 372 12.39 38.79 -37.87
N GLY A 373 12.14 38.67 -36.56
CA GLY A 373 11.44 39.68 -35.75
C GLY A 373 11.82 39.58 -34.28
N ALA A 374 12.66 40.53 -33.86
CA ALA A 374 12.90 41.11 -32.54
C ALA A 374 12.58 40.30 -31.26
N GLY A 375 13.62 40.12 -30.45
CA GLY A 375 13.58 39.49 -29.14
C GLY A 375 12.73 40.21 -28.10
N GLY A 376 11.99 39.40 -27.34
CA GLY A 376 11.39 39.76 -26.06
C GLY A 376 11.82 38.72 -25.03
N THR A 377 12.87 39.03 -24.26
CA THR A 377 13.32 38.26 -23.11
C THR A 377 12.28 38.34 -22.00
N THR A 378 11.47 37.28 -21.86
CA THR A 378 10.73 37.02 -20.62
C THR A 378 11.42 35.89 -19.89
N GLY A 379 12.18 36.26 -18.86
CA GLY A 379 12.84 35.33 -17.96
C GLY A 379 11.80 34.50 -17.21
N GLN A 380 11.74 33.21 -17.51
CA GLN A 380 11.18 32.23 -16.60
C GLN A 380 12.25 31.93 -15.54
N THR A 381 12.13 32.62 -14.41
CA THR A 381 12.75 32.17 -13.17
C THR A 381 12.13 30.82 -12.81
N SER A 382 12.90 29.76 -13.02
CA SER A 382 12.66 28.41 -12.51
C SER A 382 12.74 28.44 -10.98
N GLY A 383 11.66 28.87 -10.34
CA GLY A 383 11.47 28.72 -8.91
C GLY A 383 11.37 27.23 -8.58
N ALA A 384 12.30 26.73 -7.77
CA ALA A 384 12.22 25.38 -7.19
C ALA A 384 10.81 25.12 -6.64
N PRO A 385 10.23 23.92 -6.82
CA PRO A 385 8.89 23.63 -6.34
C PRO A 385 8.86 23.85 -4.82
N LYS A 386 8.12 24.87 -4.38
CA LYS A 386 7.84 25.11 -2.96
C LYS A 386 7.10 23.89 -2.43
N GLN A 387 7.76 23.11 -1.58
CA GLN A 387 7.12 22.02 -0.86
C GLN A 387 6.02 22.60 0.03
N ASP A 388 4.78 22.15 -0.17
CA ASP A 388 3.66 22.55 0.69
C ASP A 388 3.98 22.21 2.16
N PRO A 389 3.74 23.13 3.12
CA PRO A 389 4.00 22.87 4.52
C PRO A 389 3.19 21.67 5.01
N LEU A 390 3.80 20.79 5.83
CA LEU A 390 3.08 19.68 6.46
C LEU A 390 1.87 20.24 7.23
N PRO A 391 0.70 19.58 7.15
CA PRO A 391 -0.46 19.99 7.92
C PRO A 391 -0.13 20.02 9.42
N LYS A 392 -0.62 21.04 10.12
CA LYS A 392 -0.52 21.13 11.58
C LYS A 392 -1.46 20.08 12.19
N GLY A 393 -0.94 18.91 12.54
CA GLY A 393 -1.74 17.82 13.12
C GLY A 393 -1.13 16.45 12.91
N PRO A 394 -1.84 15.35 13.23
CA PRO A 394 -1.45 14.02 12.79
C PRO A 394 -1.41 13.93 11.24
N PRO A 395 -0.69 12.96 10.67
CA PRO A 395 -0.70 12.74 9.23
C PRO A 395 -2.12 12.56 8.69
N ARG A 396 -2.35 12.92 7.42
CA ARG A 396 -3.66 12.80 6.79
C ARG A 396 -4.02 11.32 6.60
N VAL A 397 -4.96 10.85 7.41
CA VAL A 397 -5.58 9.53 7.26
C VAL A 397 -6.66 9.60 6.18
N VAL A 398 -6.62 8.67 5.23
CA VAL A 398 -7.63 8.55 4.15
C VAL A 398 -8.45 7.27 4.24
N TYR A 399 -8.02 6.33 5.08
CA TYR A 399 -8.72 5.09 5.36
C TYR A 399 -8.55 4.74 6.83
N TRP A 400 -9.65 4.33 7.46
CA TRP A 400 -9.71 3.87 8.84
C TRP A 400 -10.69 2.71 8.93
N SER A 401 -10.23 1.58 9.45
CA SER A 401 -11.05 0.38 9.67
C SER A 401 -10.70 -0.23 11.02
N GLU A 402 -11.74 -0.65 11.73
CA GLU A 402 -11.66 -1.28 13.05
C GLU A 402 -12.31 -2.67 12.94
N ASN A 403 -11.55 -3.71 13.28
CA ASN A 403 -11.97 -5.11 13.25
C ASN A 403 -11.88 -5.72 14.67
#